data_AF-A0A031HWW4-F1
#
_entry.id   AF-A0A031HWW4-F1
#
_cell.length_a   1.000
_cell.length_b   1.000
_cell.length_c   1.000
_cell.angle_alpha   90.00
_cell.angle_beta   90.00
_cell.angle_gamma   90.00
#
_symmetry.space_group_name_H-M   'P 1'
#
loop_
_entity.id
_entity.type
_entity.pdbx_description
1 polymer ?
#
loop_
_entity_poly.entity_id
_entity_poly.type
_entity_poly.pdbx_seq_one_letter_code
_entity_poly.pdbx_strand_id
1 'polypeptide(L)'
;MSSSADRAAPARSIAQSIFALVIASVLVATAVFFVVTFNGPPPRDAPQSLSSIARTLRTGRLPRDGDRRWRLSIATTPPVADERWHADPRLAAALAGELGVARADVVVLTRAEGQAPGPGDALFGDYRLASRIGDRWRRLDSVEPPLLRRWHWVTLASMLVAILLLAIPAWWLAGAISQPLRRLAAAADQARAGAHLPALPDSGSREVRELARAVATMHARLAGHAEGRTTMLAAIAHDLGTPLARLAFWIEQLPDQARNRAAADIDEMRAMIRTALAFARDDSEAQAQDRLDLGSLLDSLADDMQVAGMPVTLDPGPRAVIRGDSAALRRLFGNLIDNAIRYGGSAAIGWRVDPGMVEVTIDDRGAGIDAATVERLFEPFVRGDPSRNRATGGTGLGLAIVRAIAARHGGGATLENGPTGGRARVTLPLA
;
A
#
# COMPACT_ATOMS: atom_id res chain seq x y z
N MET A 1 -46.63 7.44 17.01
CA MET A 1 -46.36 7.67 15.58
C MET A 1 -44.90 7.41 15.29
N SER A 2 -44.67 6.45 14.41
CA SER A 2 -43.45 6.04 13.68
C SER A 2 -42.11 5.96 14.42
N SER A 3 -41.82 4.76 14.94
CA SER A 3 -40.47 4.23 15.10
C SER A 3 -39.97 3.78 13.72
N SER A 4 -39.12 4.56 13.06
CA SER A 4 -38.39 4.10 11.87
C SER A 4 -37.16 3.32 12.34
N ALA A 5 -37.39 2.05 12.67
CA ALA A 5 -36.33 1.06 12.76
C ALA A 5 -35.70 0.93 11.37
N ASP A 6 -34.61 1.67 11.17
CA ASP A 6 -33.75 1.56 10.00
C ASP A 6 -33.07 0.18 10.05
N ARG A 7 -33.74 -0.82 9.48
CA ARG A 7 -33.17 -2.16 9.30
C ARG A 7 -32.07 -2.05 8.26
N ALA A 8 -30.87 -1.71 8.71
CA ALA A 8 -29.66 -1.82 7.92
C ALA A 8 -29.62 -3.23 7.31
N ALA A 9 -29.73 -3.31 5.98
CA ALA A 9 -29.71 -4.57 5.26
C ALA A 9 -28.48 -5.40 5.69
N PRO A 10 -28.60 -6.73 5.88
CA PRO A 10 -27.48 -7.55 6.31
C PRO A 10 -26.37 -7.41 5.27
N ALA A 11 -25.26 -6.80 5.69
CA ALA A 11 -24.15 -6.57 4.78
C ALA A 11 -23.65 -7.90 4.24
N ARG A 12 -23.59 -7.99 2.91
CA ARG A 12 -23.20 -9.20 2.20
C ARG A 12 -21.76 -9.57 2.55
N SER A 13 -21.51 -10.87 2.62
CA SER A 13 -20.17 -11.42 2.79
C SER A 13 -19.29 -11.02 1.59
N ILE A 14 -18.00 -10.76 1.84
CA ILE A 14 -17.03 -10.61 0.74
C ILE A 14 -17.07 -11.85 -0.15
N ALA A 15 -17.05 -13.04 0.45
CA ALA A 15 -17.01 -14.30 -0.30
C ALA A 15 -18.22 -14.46 -1.23
N GLN A 16 -19.41 -14.09 -0.78
CA GLN A 16 -20.62 -14.11 -1.62
C GLN A 16 -20.56 -13.11 -2.77
N SER A 17 -20.00 -11.92 -2.51
CA SER A 17 -19.86 -10.88 -3.53
C SER A 17 -18.80 -11.26 -4.57
N ILE A 18 -17.67 -11.82 -4.14
CA ILE A 18 -16.63 -12.39 -5.01
C ILE A 18 -17.25 -13.50 -5.86
N PHE A 19 -17.90 -14.47 -5.22
CA PHE A 19 -18.45 -15.63 -5.90
C PHE A 19 -19.49 -15.25 -6.95
N ALA A 20 -20.44 -14.37 -6.59
CA ALA A 20 -21.45 -13.88 -7.53
C ALA A 20 -20.82 -13.13 -8.72
N LEU A 21 -19.83 -12.28 -8.46
CA LEU A 21 -19.15 -11.50 -9.49
C LEU A 21 -18.34 -12.40 -10.43
N VAL A 22 -17.61 -13.38 -9.89
CA VAL A 22 -16.83 -14.35 -10.66
C VAL A 22 -17.76 -15.20 -11.52
N ILE A 23 -18.85 -15.74 -10.96
CA ILE A 23 -19.82 -16.52 -11.72
C ILE A 23 -20.47 -15.67 -12.82
N ALA A 24 -20.92 -14.46 -12.51
CA ALA A 24 -21.51 -13.58 -13.51
C ALA A 24 -20.51 -13.28 -14.64
N SER A 25 -19.24 -13.02 -14.31
CA SER A 25 -18.19 -12.73 -15.29
C SER A 25 -17.90 -13.95 -16.17
N VAL A 26 -17.85 -15.16 -15.60
CA VAL A 26 -17.66 -16.41 -16.34
C VAL A 26 -18.86 -16.70 -17.24
N LEU A 27 -20.09 -16.51 -16.76
CA LEU A 27 -21.31 -16.72 -17.55
C LEU A 27 -21.36 -15.76 -18.74
N VAL A 28 -21.06 -14.48 -18.52
CA VAL A 28 -21.02 -13.47 -19.58
C VAL A 28 -19.94 -13.80 -20.61
N ALA A 29 -18.73 -14.14 -20.18
CA ALA A 29 -17.66 -14.51 -21.11
C ALA A 29 -17.98 -15.78 -21.91
N THR A 30 -18.60 -16.78 -21.26
CA THR A 30 -19.05 -18.00 -21.93
C THR A 30 -20.14 -17.69 -22.95
N ALA A 31 -21.10 -16.81 -22.62
CA ALA A 31 -22.14 -16.37 -23.54
C ALA A 31 -21.56 -15.62 -24.75
N VAL A 32 -20.60 -14.72 -24.55
CA VAL A 32 -19.89 -14.03 -25.64
C VAL A 32 -19.20 -15.04 -26.57
N PHE A 33 -18.46 -16.01 -25.99
CA PHE A 33 -17.79 -17.04 -26.77
C PHE A 33 -18.77 -17.92 -27.54
N PHE A 34 -19.90 -18.29 -26.92
CA PHE A 34 -20.97 -19.05 -27.57
C PHE A 34 -21.56 -18.27 -28.75
N VAL A 35 -21.92 -17.00 -28.56
CA VAL A 35 -22.48 -16.15 -29.62
C VAL A 35 -21.50 -16.04 -30.80
N VAL A 36 -20.22 -15.85 -30.53
CA VAL A 36 -19.18 -15.76 -31.57
C VAL A 36 -18.99 -17.08 -32.30
N THR A 37 -19.06 -18.20 -31.58
CA THR A 37 -18.89 -19.54 -32.18
C THR A 37 -20.06 -19.91 -33.08
N PHE A 38 -21.29 -19.58 -32.69
CA PHE A 38 -22.50 -19.99 -33.42
C PHE A 38 -23.03 -18.95 -34.42
N ASN A 39 -22.78 -17.66 -34.20
CA ASN A 39 -23.22 -16.58 -35.10
C ASN A 39 -22.06 -15.88 -35.82
N GLY A 40 -20.81 -16.22 -35.50
CA GLY A 40 -19.65 -15.65 -36.16
C GLY A 40 -19.49 -16.13 -37.60
N PRO A 41 -18.76 -15.37 -38.44
CA PRO A 41 -18.46 -15.80 -39.81
C PRO A 41 -17.73 -17.15 -39.79
N PRO A 42 -18.08 -18.08 -40.71
CA PRO A 42 -17.55 -19.43 -40.68
C PRO A 42 -16.02 -19.43 -40.79
N PRO A 43 -15.32 -20.35 -40.09
CA PRO A 43 -13.86 -20.42 -40.11
C PRO A 43 -13.31 -20.84 -41.48
N ARG A 44 -14.17 -21.46 -42.31
CA ARG A 44 -13.89 -21.84 -43.70
C ARG A 44 -14.78 -21.08 -44.66
N ASP A 45 -14.27 -20.91 -45.86
CA ASP A 45 -14.98 -20.25 -46.94
C ASP A 45 -16.15 -21.08 -47.44
N ALA A 46 -17.21 -20.40 -47.88
CA ALA A 46 -18.32 -21.09 -48.53
C ALA A 46 -17.81 -21.83 -49.78
N PRO A 47 -18.27 -23.08 -50.01
CA PRO A 47 -17.94 -23.82 -51.23
C PRO A 47 -18.33 -23.01 -52.48
N GLN A 48 -17.44 -22.97 -53.47
CA GLN A 48 -17.72 -22.31 -54.75
C GLN A 48 -18.24 -23.33 -55.76
N SER A 49 -19.41 -23.09 -56.36
CA SER A 49 -19.96 -24.03 -57.34
C SER A 49 -19.28 -23.91 -58.70
N LEU A 50 -18.98 -25.05 -59.33
CA LEU A 50 -18.40 -25.11 -60.66
C LEU A 50 -19.25 -24.40 -61.71
N SER A 51 -20.58 -24.47 -61.59
CA SER A 51 -21.53 -23.79 -62.48
C SER A 51 -21.51 -22.26 -62.36
N SER A 52 -21.25 -21.71 -61.17
CA SER A 52 -21.07 -20.26 -60.97
C SER A 52 -19.78 -19.76 -61.63
N ILE A 53 -18.72 -20.56 -61.49
CA ILE A 53 -17.42 -20.33 -62.12
C ILE A 53 -17.54 -20.38 -63.65
N ALA A 54 -18.19 -21.41 -64.20
CA ALA A 54 -18.45 -21.56 -65.63
C ALA A 54 -19.26 -20.38 -66.18
N ARG A 55 -20.30 -19.93 -65.46
CA ARG A 55 -21.09 -18.75 -65.83
C ARG A 55 -20.25 -17.49 -65.88
N THR A 56 -19.33 -17.31 -64.94
CA THR A 56 -18.42 -16.15 -64.87
C THR A 56 -17.43 -16.17 -66.04
N LEU A 57 -16.83 -17.33 -66.32
CA LEU A 57 -15.96 -17.51 -67.48
C LEU A 57 -16.71 -17.33 -68.81
N ARG A 58 -17.96 -17.75 -68.93
CA ARG A 58 -18.76 -17.57 -70.15
C ARG A 58 -19.17 -16.11 -70.37
N THR A 59 -19.70 -15.46 -69.34
CA THR A 59 -20.25 -14.09 -69.44
C THR A 59 -19.19 -13.00 -69.35
N GLY A 60 -18.02 -13.31 -68.77
CA GLY A 60 -16.97 -12.33 -68.53
C GLY A 60 -17.36 -11.26 -67.50
N ARG A 61 -18.39 -11.54 -66.69
CA ARG A 61 -18.86 -10.65 -65.62
C ARG A 61 -18.77 -11.38 -64.29
N LEU A 62 -18.19 -10.73 -63.30
CA LEU A 62 -18.19 -11.22 -61.92
C LEU A 62 -19.63 -11.16 -61.36
N PRO A 63 -20.08 -12.15 -60.58
CA PRO A 63 -21.38 -12.10 -59.91
C PRO A 63 -21.51 -10.84 -59.03
N ARG A 64 -22.69 -10.21 -59.01
CA ARG A 64 -22.94 -9.00 -58.20
C ARG A 64 -22.93 -9.28 -56.68
N ASP A 65 -23.33 -10.47 -56.29
CA ASP A 65 -23.23 -11.00 -54.92
C ASP A 65 -21.88 -11.69 -54.64
N GLY A 66 -20.99 -11.73 -55.63
CA GLY A 66 -19.76 -12.49 -55.60
C GLY A 66 -18.69 -11.82 -54.74
N ASP A 67 -18.37 -12.48 -53.64
CA ASP A 67 -17.18 -12.30 -52.83
C ASP A 67 -15.96 -11.75 -53.61
N ARG A 68 -15.20 -10.82 -53.02
CA ARG A 68 -14.07 -10.07 -53.62
C ARG A 68 -12.85 -10.93 -54.02
N ARG A 69 -13.06 -12.21 -54.34
CA ARG A 69 -12.06 -13.27 -54.42
C ARG A 69 -11.70 -13.69 -55.84
N TRP A 70 -12.36 -13.15 -56.85
CA TRP A 70 -12.07 -13.47 -58.24
C TRP A 70 -11.47 -12.29 -58.98
N ARG A 71 -10.32 -12.51 -59.60
CA ARG A 71 -9.73 -11.59 -60.56
C ARG A 71 -9.96 -12.16 -61.95
N LEU A 72 -10.83 -11.52 -62.71
CA LEU A 72 -11.05 -11.84 -64.11
C LEU A 72 -10.07 -11.03 -64.97
N SER A 73 -9.33 -11.70 -65.84
CA SER A 73 -8.41 -11.08 -66.79
C SER A 73 -8.47 -11.75 -68.16
N ILE A 74 -8.04 -11.05 -69.20
CA ILE A 74 -7.86 -11.61 -70.53
C ILE A 74 -6.36 -11.64 -70.80
N ALA A 75 -5.83 -12.83 -71.09
CA ALA A 75 -4.42 -13.08 -71.36
C ALA A 75 -4.25 -13.69 -72.75
N THR A 76 -3.06 -13.56 -73.34
CA THR A 76 -2.71 -14.20 -74.62
C THR A 76 -2.28 -15.65 -74.46
N THR A 77 -1.83 -16.04 -73.26
CA THR A 77 -1.38 -17.41 -72.95
C THR A 77 -2.23 -18.02 -71.83
N PRO A 78 -2.40 -19.36 -71.83
CA PRO A 78 -3.04 -20.04 -70.70
C PRO A 78 -2.15 -19.96 -69.45
N PRO A 79 -2.72 -20.11 -68.24
CA PRO A 79 -1.93 -20.26 -67.03
C PRO A 79 -1.11 -21.56 -67.11
N VAL A 80 0.16 -21.48 -66.69
CA VAL A 80 1.11 -22.61 -66.75
C VAL A 80 1.28 -23.22 -65.35
N ALA A 81 1.39 -24.53 -65.29
CA ALA A 81 1.68 -25.26 -64.06
C ALA A 81 3.12 -24.97 -63.57
N ASP A 82 3.30 -24.86 -62.25
CA ASP A 82 4.60 -24.63 -61.60
C ASP A 82 4.67 -25.46 -60.30
N GLU A 83 5.75 -25.31 -59.51
CA GLU A 83 5.94 -26.03 -58.24
C GLU A 83 4.80 -25.80 -57.21
N ARG A 84 4.04 -24.71 -57.34
CA ARG A 84 2.93 -24.35 -56.45
C ARG A 84 1.56 -24.60 -57.07
N TRP A 85 1.47 -24.77 -58.39
CA TRP A 85 0.23 -24.85 -59.16
C TRP A 85 0.23 -26.11 -60.03
N HIS A 86 -0.53 -27.11 -59.61
CA HIS A 86 -0.62 -28.41 -60.26
C HIS A 86 -1.85 -28.44 -61.19
N ALA A 87 -1.72 -29.06 -62.36
CA ALA A 87 -2.85 -29.24 -63.26
C ALA A 87 -3.81 -30.29 -62.68
N ASP A 88 -5.12 -30.00 -62.68
CA ASP A 88 -6.16 -30.96 -62.30
C ASP A 88 -6.96 -31.37 -63.55
N PRO A 89 -6.67 -32.56 -64.14
CA PRO A 89 -7.33 -33.00 -65.34
C PRO A 89 -8.83 -33.27 -65.18
N ARG A 90 -9.25 -33.69 -63.97
CA ARG A 90 -10.64 -34.08 -63.66
C ARG A 90 -11.54 -32.86 -63.56
N LEU A 91 -11.13 -31.87 -62.78
CA LEU A 91 -11.87 -30.62 -62.62
C LEU A 91 -11.99 -29.86 -63.93
N ALA A 92 -10.94 -29.89 -64.74
CA ALA A 92 -10.97 -29.23 -66.03
C ALA A 92 -11.83 -29.96 -67.07
N ALA A 93 -12.06 -31.28 -66.93
CA ALA A 93 -13.04 -31.99 -67.73
C ALA A 93 -14.48 -31.63 -67.32
N ALA A 94 -14.73 -31.54 -66.01
CA ALA A 94 -16.02 -31.08 -65.50
C ALA A 94 -16.32 -29.63 -65.93
N LEU A 95 -15.33 -28.74 -65.85
CA LEU A 95 -15.48 -27.34 -66.30
C LEU A 95 -15.69 -27.22 -67.81
N ALA A 96 -15.00 -28.03 -68.62
CA ALA A 96 -15.20 -28.08 -70.06
C ALA A 96 -16.62 -28.53 -70.42
N GLY A 97 -17.16 -29.52 -69.69
CA GLY A 97 -18.55 -29.96 -69.81
C GLY A 97 -19.56 -28.85 -69.51
N GLU A 98 -19.37 -28.12 -68.41
CA GLU A 98 -20.23 -26.99 -68.02
C GLU A 98 -20.14 -25.79 -68.99
N LEU A 99 -18.98 -25.55 -69.58
CA LEU A 99 -18.77 -24.47 -70.56
C LEU A 99 -19.21 -24.85 -71.98
N GLY A 100 -19.35 -26.14 -72.29
CA GLY A 100 -19.65 -26.64 -73.64
C GLY A 100 -18.50 -26.46 -74.63
N VAL A 101 -17.25 -26.49 -74.15
CA VAL A 101 -16.04 -26.28 -74.97
C VAL A 101 -15.15 -27.53 -74.97
N ALA A 102 -14.23 -27.64 -75.94
CA ALA A 102 -13.30 -28.75 -75.97
C ALA A 102 -12.39 -28.74 -74.73
N ARG A 103 -12.02 -29.94 -74.24
CA ARG A 103 -11.14 -30.09 -73.07
C ARG A 103 -9.81 -29.36 -73.23
N ALA A 104 -9.28 -29.27 -74.45
CA ALA A 104 -8.04 -28.58 -74.79
C ALA A 104 -8.14 -27.05 -74.64
N ASP A 105 -9.35 -26.49 -74.65
CA ASP A 105 -9.62 -25.06 -74.53
C ASP A 105 -9.91 -24.63 -73.08
N VAL A 106 -9.62 -25.50 -72.11
CA VAL A 106 -9.80 -25.25 -70.67
C VAL A 106 -8.57 -25.71 -69.88
N VAL A 107 -8.06 -24.82 -69.03
CA VAL A 107 -6.96 -25.11 -68.11
C VAL A 107 -7.42 -24.84 -66.68
N VAL A 108 -7.17 -25.80 -65.78
CA VAL A 108 -7.42 -25.67 -64.34
C VAL A 108 -6.15 -26.04 -63.60
N LEU A 109 -5.67 -25.10 -62.78
CA LEU A 109 -4.56 -25.29 -61.88
C LEU A 109 -5.02 -25.09 -60.43
N THR A 110 -4.58 -25.97 -59.53
CA THR A 110 -4.88 -25.94 -58.10
C THR A 110 -3.60 -26.03 -57.27
N ARG A 111 -3.62 -25.50 -56.04
CA ARG A 111 -2.43 -25.47 -55.17
C ARG A 111 -2.16 -26.78 -54.42
N ALA A 112 -3.15 -27.67 -54.31
CA ALA A 112 -3.04 -28.97 -53.64
C ALA A 112 -3.47 -30.10 -54.59
N GLU A 113 -2.65 -31.15 -54.71
CA GLU A 113 -3.03 -32.40 -55.35
C GLU A 113 -4.19 -33.05 -54.57
N GLY A 114 -5.32 -33.30 -55.24
CA GLY A 114 -6.38 -34.14 -54.69
C GLY A 114 -7.48 -33.41 -53.91
N GLN A 115 -7.79 -32.17 -54.22
CA GLN A 115 -9.04 -31.55 -53.75
C GLN A 115 -10.21 -32.14 -54.54
N ALA A 116 -10.63 -33.36 -54.18
CA ALA A 116 -11.82 -33.98 -54.74
C ALA A 116 -12.99 -32.99 -54.63
N PRO A 117 -13.82 -32.84 -55.67
CA PRO A 117 -15.04 -32.04 -55.55
C PRO A 117 -15.80 -32.57 -54.34
N GLY A 118 -16.07 -31.69 -53.38
CA GLY A 118 -16.98 -32.02 -52.28
C GLY A 118 -18.35 -32.40 -52.88
N PRO A 119 -19.25 -33.03 -52.10
CA PRO A 119 -20.59 -33.35 -52.59
C PRO A 119 -21.23 -32.12 -53.25
N GLY A 120 -21.52 -32.21 -54.56
CA GLY A 120 -22.14 -31.14 -55.36
C GLY A 120 -21.21 -30.21 -56.16
N ASP A 121 -20.09 -30.69 -56.71
CA ASP A 121 -19.19 -29.91 -57.60
C ASP A 121 -18.64 -28.62 -56.96
N ALA A 122 -18.39 -28.68 -55.65
CA ALA A 122 -17.85 -27.59 -54.86
C ALA A 122 -16.32 -27.55 -54.92
N LEU A 123 -15.77 -26.41 -55.31
CA LEU A 123 -14.36 -26.08 -55.27
C LEU A 123 -14.01 -25.38 -53.95
N PHE A 124 -12.95 -25.85 -53.30
CA PHE A 124 -12.36 -25.27 -52.10
C PHE A 124 -10.92 -24.83 -52.40
N GLY A 125 -10.42 -23.83 -51.67
CA GLY A 125 -9.02 -23.40 -51.78
C GLY A 125 -8.69 -22.49 -52.96
N ASP A 126 -7.41 -22.38 -53.27
CA ASP A 126 -6.87 -21.48 -54.30
C ASP A 126 -6.79 -22.19 -55.66
N TYR A 127 -7.33 -21.56 -56.70
CA TYR A 127 -7.40 -22.09 -58.07
C TYR A 127 -7.15 -21.00 -59.12
N ARG A 128 -6.62 -21.42 -60.27
CA ARG A 128 -6.49 -20.61 -61.48
C ARG A 128 -7.17 -21.35 -62.63
N LEU A 129 -8.17 -20.73 -63.22
CA LEU A 129 -8.98 -21.33 -64.28
C LEU A 129 -8.87 -20.47 -65.52
N ALA A 130 -8.82 -21.08 -66.70
CA ALA A 130 -8.86 -20.36 -67.95
C ALA A 130 -9.66 -21.10 -69.00
N SER A 131 -10.38 -20.35 -69.85
CA SER A 131 -11.06 -20.87 -71.03
C SER A 131 -10.69 -20.02 -72.25
N ARG A 132 -10.52 -20.68 -73.40
CA ARG A 132 -10.17 -20.02 -74.66
C ARG A 132 -11.36 -19.28 -75.27
N ILE A 133 -11.12 -18.07 -75.75
CA ILE A 133 -12.09 -17.21 -76.45
C ILE A 133 -11.37 -16.64 -77.68
N GLY A 134 -11.55 -17.28 -78.83
CA GLY A 134 -10.78 -16.98 -80.04
C GLY A 134 -9.28 -17.25 -79.83
N ASP A 135 -8.45 -16.23 -80.06
CA ASP A 135 -6.99 -16.30 -79.90
C ASP A 135 -6.50 -15.87 -78.50
N ARG A 136 -7.43 -15.68 -77.55
CA ARG A 136 -7.11 -15.25 -76.19
C ARG A 136 -7.67 -16.21 -75.15
N TRP A 137 -7.16 -16.12 -73.94
CA TRP A 137 -7.61 -16.88 -72.79
C TRP A 137 -8.28 -15.94 -71.80
N ARG A 138 -9.49 -16.29 -71.37
CA ARG A 138 -10.16 -15.62 -70.25
C ARG A 138 -9.81 -16.37 -68.99
N ARG A 139 -9.13 -15.69 -68.07
CA ARG A 139 -8.56 -16.23 -66.85
C ARG A 139 -9.32 -15.74 -65.63
N LEU A 140 -9.63 -16.67 -64.74
CA LEU A 140 -10.25 -16.46 -63.45
C LEU A 140 -9.31 -16.98 -62.37
N ASP A 141 -8.70 -16.05 -61.63
CA ASP A 141 -7.82 -16.39 -60.51
C ASP A 141 -8.54 -16.19 -59.18
N SER A 142 -8.38 -17.12 -58.25
CA SER A 142 -8.64 -16.87 -56.84
C SER A 142 -7.60 -15.91 -56.27
N VAL A 143 -8.02 -14.83 -55.62
CA VAL A 143 -7.14 -13.88 -54.93
C VAL A 143 -6.66 -14.49 -53.62
N GLU A 144 -5.35 -14.44 -53.34
CA GLU A 144 -4.80 -14.93 -52.07
C GLU A 144 -5.49 -14.24 -50.89
N PRO A 145 -5.90 -15.00 -49.87
CA PRO A 145 -6.56 -14.43 -48.71
C PRO A 145 -5.58 -13.51 -47.95
N PRO A 146 -6.05 -12.39 -47.38
CA PRO A 146 -5.24 -11.59 -46.47
C PRO A 146 -4.83 -12.43 -45.24
N LEU A 147 -3.69 -12.09 -44.63
CA LEU A 147 -3.16 -12.76 -43.43
C LEU A 147 -4.20 -12.86 -42.29
N LEU A 148 -4.99 -11.80 -42.10
CA LEU A 148 -6.08 -11.77 -41.13
C LEU A 148 -7.43 -11.61 -41.85
N ARG A 149 -8.31 -12.57 -41.59
CA ARG A 149 -9.68 -12.61 -42.14
C ARG A 149 -10.65 -11.93 -41.19
N ARG A 150 -11.84 -11.55 -41.67
CA ARG A 150 -12.90 -10.96 -40.83
C ARG A 150 -13.23 -11.82 -39.61
N TRP A 151 -13.25 -13.15 -39.76
CA TRP A 151 -13.50 -14.05 -38.63
C TRP A 151 -12.39 -13.98 -37.59
N HIS A 152 -11.12 -13.93 -37.98
CA HIS A 152 -10.00 -13.72 -37.06
C HIS A 152 -10.17 -12.42 -36.27
N TRP A 153 -10.55 -11.32 -36.93
CA TRP A 153 -10.81 -10.04 -36.26
C TRP A 153 -11.99 -10.11 -35.29
N VAL A 154 -13.09 -10.78 -35.68
CA VAL A 154 -14.24 -11.00 -34.80
C VAL A 154 -13.86 -11.84 -33.57
N THR A 155 -13.09 -12.92 -33.77
CA THR A 155 -12.59 -13.76 -32.67
C THR A 155 -11.66 -12.97 -31.74
N LEU A 156 -10.68 -12.24 -32.29
CA LEU A 156 -9.77 -11.41 -31.48
C LEU A 156 -10.50 -10.32 -30.71
N ALA A 157 -11.42 -9.60 -31.37
CA ALA A 157 -12.23 -8.58 -30.72
C ALA A 157 -13.10 -9.17 -29.61
N SER A 158 -13.71 -10.34 -29.83
CA SER A 158 -14.51 -11.02 -28.81
C SER A 158 -13.68 -11.50 -27.63
N MET A 159 -12.45 -11.97 -27.88
CA MET A 159 -11.53 -12.39 -26.83
C MET A 159 -11.10 -11.20 -25.98
N LEU A 160 -10.81 -10.05 -26.62
CA LEU A 160 -10.52 -8.80 -25.91
C LEU A 160 -11.70 -8.35 -25.06
N VAL A 161 -12.92 -8.38 -25.61
CA VAL A 161 -14.14 -8.03 -24.87
C VAL A 161 -14.34 -8.96 -23.67
N ALA A 162 -14.16 -10.26 -23.84
CA ALA A 162 -14.24 -11.22 -22.73
C ALA A 162 -13.18 -10.93 -21.66
N ILE A 163 -11.92 -10.66 -22.04
CA ILE A 163 -10.86 -10.29 -21.10
C ILE A 163 -11.24 -9.03 -20.32
N LEU A 164 -11.72 -7.99 -20.99
CA LEU A 164 -12.12 -6.74 -20.33
C LEU A 164 -13.30 -6.95 -19.37
N LEU A 165 -14.29 -7.78 -19.76
CA LEU A 165 -15.44 -8.12 -18.94
C LEU A 165 -15.06 -8.89 -17.67
N LEU A 166 -13.96 -9.65 -17.67
CA LEU A 166 -13.40 -10.25 -16.45
C LEU A 166 -12.50 -9.28 -15.67
N ALA A 167 -11.66 -8.51 -16.36
CA ALA A 167 -10.62 -7.70 -15.74
C ALA A 167 -11.17 -6.50 -14.94
N ILE A 168 -12.17 -5.80 -15.48
CA ILE A 168 -12.77 -4.62 -14.84
C ILE A 168 -13.37 -4.96 -13.47
N PRO A 169 -14.29 -5.94 -13.34
CA PRO A 169 -14.85 -6.31 -12.04
C PRO A 169 -13.80 -6.89 -11.08
N ALA A 170 -12.83 -7.65 -11.59
CA ALA A 170 -11.72 -8.16 -10.77
C ALA A 170 -10.87 -7.03 -10.18
N TRP A 171 -10.53 -6.00 -10.97
CA TRP A 171 -9.81 -4.82 -10.50
C TRP A 171 -10.59 -4.05 -9.43
N TRP A 172 -11.88 -3.81 -9.68
CA TRP A 172 -12.75 -3.12 -8.73
C TRP A 172 -12.84 -3.87 -7.39
N LEU A 173 -13.01 -5.20 -7.45
CA LEU A 173 -13.05 -6.07 -6.29
C LEU A 173 -11.72 -6.07 -5.51
N ALA A 174 -10.59 -6.13 -6.21
CA ALA A 174 -9.27 -6.05 -5.61
C ALA A 174 -9.08 -4.73 -4.84
N GLY A 175 -9.52 -3.61 -5.42
CA GLY A 175 -9.52 -2.30 -4.76
C GLY A 175 -10.44 -2.25 -3.54
N ALA A 176 -11.65 -2.78 -3.66
CA ALA A 176 -12.66 -2.80 -2.60
C ALA A 176 -12.24 -3.63 -1.37
N ILE A 177 -11.40 -4.65 -1.54
CA ILE A 177 -10.88 -5.48 -0.44
C ILE A 177 -9.56 -4.92 0.10
N SER A 178 -8.64 -4.50 -0.78
CA SER A 178 -7.30 -4.09 -0.36
C SER A 178 -7.30 -2.75 0.38
N GLN A 179 -8.14 -1.80 -0.01
CA GLN A 179 -8.16 -0.47 0.59
C GLN A 179 -8.60 -0.48 2.07
N PRO A 180 -9.70 -1.16 2.48
CA PRO A 180 -10.08 -1.27 3.88
C PRO A 180 -9.04 -2.00 4.73
N LEU A 181 -8.43 -3.07 4.19
CA LEU A 181 -7.38 -3.81 4.90
C LEU A 181 -6.15 -2.94 5.17
N ARG A 182 -5.70 -2.13 4.20
CA ARG A 182 -4.61 -1.17 4.41
C ARG A 182 -4.95 -0.13 5.47
N ARG A 183 -6.20 0.36 5.51
CA ARG A 183 -6.65 1.31 6.55
C ARG A 183 -6.66 0.66 7.94
N LEU A 184 -7.12 -0.59 8.04
CA LEU A 184 -7.10 -1.34 9.29
C LEU A 184 -5.68 -1.64 9.76
N ALA A 185 -4.78 -2.01 8.85
CA ALA A 185 -3.36 -2.20 9.17
C ALA A 185 -2.72 -0.91 9.68
N ALA A 186 -2.93 0.22 8.99
CA ALA A 186 -2.43 1.52 9.43
C ALA A 186 -3.01 1.94 10.80
N ALA A 187 -4.28 1.68 11.06
CA ALA A 187 -4.90 1.93 12.36
C ALA A 187 -4.32 1.05 13.47
N ALA A 188 -3.98 -0.22 13.15
CA ALA A 188 -3.34 -1.13 14.09
C ALA A 188 -1.87 -0.74 14.37
N ASP A 189 -1.12 -0.29 13.37
CA ASP A 189 0.27 0.20 13.56
C ASP A 189 0.32 1.46 14.44
N GLN A 190 -0.73 2.28 14.38
CA GLN A 190 -0.89 3.49 15.19
C GLN A 190 -1.55 3.23 16.55
N ALA A 191 -2.04 2.00 16.80
CA ALA A 191 -2.70 1.63 18.05
C ALA A 191 -1.68 1.55 19.19
N ARG A 192 -1.54 2.65 19.94
CA ARG A 192 -0.74 2.74 21.17
C ARG A 192 -1.65 3.06 22.35
N ALA A 193 -1.22 2.71 23.57
CA ALA A 193 -1.91 3.16 24.78
C ALA A 193 -2.00 4.70 24.78
N GLY A 194 -3.21 5.23 25.00
CA GLY A 194 -3.48 6.67 24.98
C GLY A 194 -3.63 7.31 23.58
N ALA A 195 -3.23 6.67 22.48
CA ALA A 195 -3.36 7.27 21.15
C ALA A 195 -4.82 7.31 20.66
N HIS A 196 -5.19 8.35 19.91
CA HIS A 196 -6.48 8.38 19.23
C HIS A 196 -6.49 7.36 18.09
N LEU A 197 -7.38 6.37 18.18
CA LEU A 197 -7.56 5.41 17.10
C LEU A 197 -8.13 6.15 15.88
N PRO A 198 -7.51 6.05 14.69
CA PRO A 198 -8.07 6.62 13.47
C PRO A 198 -9.47 6.05 13.21
N ALA A 199 -10.34 6.84 12.58
CA ALA A 199 -11.70 6.40 12.24
C ALA A 199 -11.65 5.06 11.48
N LEU A 200 -12.12 4.00 12.13
CA LEU A 200 -12.19 2.69 11.53
C LEU A 200 -13.28 2.68 10.46
N PRO A 201 -13.12 1.88 9.40
CA PRO A 201 -14.13 1.80 8.35
C PRO A 201 -15.44 1.23 8.89
N ASP A 202 -16.47 2.08 9.00
CA ASP A 202 -17.85 1.68 9.33
C ASP A 202 -18.57 1.04 8.13
N SER A 203 -18.09 1.32 6.91
CA SER A 203 -18.60 0.79 5.66
C SER A 203 -17.74 -0.37 5.16
N GLY A 204 -18.40 -1.39 4.61
CA GLY A 204 -17.73 -2.57 4.08
C GLY A 204 -18.52 -3.85 4.32
N SER A 205 -17.98 -4.93 3.79
CA SER A 205 -18.49 -6.29 4.02
C SER A 205 -18.56 -6.65 5.51
N ARG A 206 -19.31 -7.70 5.83
CA ARG A 206 -19.45 -8.20 7.19
C ARG A 206 -18.09 -8.49 7.84
N GLU A 207 -17.19 -9.12 7.10
CA GLU A 207 -15.87 -9.53 7.56
C GLU A 207 -14.98 -8.32 7.89
N VAL A 208 -15.00 -7.28 7.05
CA VAL A 208 -14.24 -6.04 7.33
C VAL A 208 -14.77 -5.35 8.58
N ARG A 209 -16.09 -5.27 8.75
CA ARG A 209 -16.68 -4.67 9.96
C ARG A 209 -16.41 -5.48 11.22
N GLU A 210 -16.31 -6.80 11.11
CA GLU A 210 -15.98 -7.68 12.23
C GLU A 210 -14.53 -7.51 12.66
N LEU A 211 -13.60 -7.45 11.69
CA LEU A 211 -12.21 -7.14 11.95
C LEU A 211 -12.03 -5.73 12.52
N ALA A 212 -12.74 -4.73 11.99
CA ALA A 212 -12.74 -3.37 12.52
C ALA A 212 -13.18 -3.34 14.01
N ARG A 213 -14.26 -4.04 14.34
CA ARG A 213 -14.73 -4.19 15.74
C ARG A 213 -13.72 -4.89 16.63
N ALA A 214 -13.03 -5.92 16.13
CA ALA A 214 -11.99 -6.63 16.87
C ALA A 214 -10.79 -5.70 17.18
N VAL A 215 -10.33 -4.91 16.20
CA VAL A 215 -9.27 -3.91 16.37
C VAL A 215 -9.68 -2.83 17.37
N ALA A 216 -10.90 -2.29 17.26
CA ALA A 216 -11.44 -1.33 18.24
C ALA A 216 -11.44 -1.90 19.67
N THR A 217 -11.88 -3.16 19.82
CA THR A 217 -11.95 -3.83 21.12
C THR A 217 -10.56 -4.04 21.71
N MET A 218 -9.58 -4.44 20.90
CA MET A 218 -8.18 -4.58 21.31
C MET A 218 -7.61 -3.24 21.79
N HIS A 219 -7.83 -2.17 21.03
CA HIS A 219 -7.39 -0.81 21.39
C HIS A 219 -8.00 -0.36 22.73
N ALA A 220 -9.31 -0.54 22.91
CA ALA A 220 -9.99 -0.21 24.17
C ALA A 220 -9.43 -0.99 25.37
N ARG A 221 -9.07 -2.28 25.19
CA ARG A 221 -8.43 -3.09 26.24
C ARG A 221 -7.03 -2.58 26.59
N LEU A 222 -6.24 -2.22 25.58
CA LEU A 222 -4.90 -1.64 25.80
C LEU A 222 -4.98 -0.32 26.58
N ALA A 223 -5.89 0.56 26.19
CA ALA A 223 -6.15 1.82 26.90
C ALA A 223 -6.57 1.56 28.35
N GLY A 224 -7.51 0.64 28.59
CA GLY A 224 -7.96 0.29 29.94
C GLY A 224 -6.86 -0.33 30.81
N HIS A 225 -5.97 -1.16 30.25
CA HIS A 225 -4.82 -1.69 30.99
C HIS A 225 -3.81 -0.60 31.37
N ALA A 226 -3.57 0.36 30.49
CA ALA A 226 -2.69 1.49 30.77
C ALA A 226 -3.26 2.39 31.87
N GLU A 227 -4.54 2.77 31.75
CA GLU A 227 -5.24 3.58 32.76
C GLU A 227 -5.33 2.88 34.13
N GLY A 228 -5.60 1.57 34.13
CA GLY A 228 -5.59 0.74 35.34
C GLY A 228 -4.22 0.73 36.03
N ARG A 229 -3.12 0.64 35.27
CA ARG A 229 -1.75 0.71 35.81
C ARG A 229 -1.47 2.07 36.45
N THR A 230 -1.89 3.16 35.81
CA THR A 230 -1.75 4.53 36.35
C THR A 230 -2.55 4.72 37.63
N THR A 231 -3.78 4.20 37.67
CA THR A 231 -4.66 4.27 38.84
C THR A 231 -4.09 3.47 40.01
N MET A 232 -3.59 2.25 39.75
CA MET A 232 -2.94 1.41 40.76
C MET A 232 -1.69 2.08 41.33
N LEU A 233 -0.85 2.67 40.48
CA LEU A 233 0.35 3.41 40.93
C LEU A 233 -0.02 4.66 41.74
N ALA A 234 -1.11 5.35 41.40
CA ALA A 234 -1.63 6.47 42.18
C ALA A 234 -2.08 6.05 43.58
N ALA A 235 -2.79 4.92 43.69
CA ALA A 235 -3.22 4.36 44.97
C ALA A 235 -2.01 3.95 45.83
N ILE A 236 -1.02 3.24 45.25
CA ILE A 236 0.21 2.86 45.96
C ILE A 236 0.98 4.11 46.43
N ALA A 237 1.08 5.14 45.59
CA ALA A 237 1.75 6.40 45.95
C ALA A 237 1.05 7.10 47.13
N HIS A 238 -0.29 7.11 47.14
CA HIS A 238 -1.07 7.66 48.24
C HIS A 238 -0.84 6.87 49.54
N ASP A 239 -0.91 5.54 49.47
CA ASP A 239 -0.73 4.65 50.62
C ASP A 239 0.69 4.71 51.20
N LEU A 240 1.71 4.95 50.36
CA LEU A 240 3.10 5.17 50.79
C LEU A 240 3.35 6.57 51.40
N GLY A 241 2.55 7.57 51.03
CA GLY A 241 2.65 8.92 51.60
C GLY A 241 2.38 8.94 53.11
N THR A 242 1.41 8.14 53.56
CA THR A 242 1.01 8.04 54.98
C THR A 242 2.12 7.50 55.90
N PRO A 243 2.78 6.35 55.63
CA PRO A 243 3.89 5.86 56.44
C PRO A 243 5.12 6.77 56.33
N LEU A 244 5.38 7.41 55.19
CA LEU A 244 6.48 8.38 55.07
C LEU A 244 6.24 9.65 55.93
N ALA A 245 5.02 10.18 55.95
CA ALA A 245 4.66 11.29 56.83
C ALA A 245 4.80 10.90 58.32
N ARG A 246 4.42 9.66 58.66
CA ARG A 246 4.60 9.13 60.01
C ARG A 246 6.09 9.02 60.36
N LEU A 247 6.91 8.44 59.49
CA LEU A 247 8.37 8.36 59.69
C LEU A 247 8.99 9.75 59.85
N ALA A 248 8.54 10.73 59.06
CA ALA A 248 9.00 12.12 59.17
C ALA A 248 8.74 12.70 60.58
N PHE A 249 7.62 12.36 61.20
CA PHE A 249 7.32 12.75 62.58
C PHE A 249 8.22 12.03 63.60
N TRP A 250 8.47 10.72 63.42
CA TRP A 250 9.34 9.96 64.34
C TRP A 250 10.79 10.46 64.34
N ILE A 251 11.31 10.90 63.19
CA ILE A 251 12.69 11.38 63.09
C ILE A 251 12.90 12.76 63.72
N GLU A 252 11.84 13.53 64.00
CA GLU A 252 11.97 14.81 64.71
C GLU A 252 12.58 14.64 66.11
N GLN A 253 12.44 13.45 66.70
CA GLN A 253 13.00 13.10 68.01
C GLN A 253 14.49 12.72 67.96
N LEU A 254 15.10 12.66 66.76
CA LEU A 254 16.52 12.33 66.60
C LEU A 254 17.42 13.57 66.80
N PRO A 255 18.70 13.37 67.18
CA PRO A 255 19.70 14.43 67.17
C PRO A 255 19.83 15.11 65.81
N ASP A 256 20.16 16.40 65.77
CA ASP A 256 20.10 17.26 64.57
C ASP A 256 20.77 16.66 63.32
N GLN A 257 21.97 16.08 63.45
CA GLN A 257 22.64 15.44 62.31
C GLN A 257 21.88 14.22 61.76
N ALA A 258 21.34 13.37 62.63
CA ALA A 258 20.60 12.18 62.24
C ALA A 258 19.21 12.55 61.69
N ARG A 259 18.54 13.55 62.28
CA ARG A 259 17.28 14.10 61.78
C ARG A 259 17.43 14.67 60.38
N ASN A 260 18.41 15.54 60.15
CA ASN A 260 18.62 16.17 58.85
C ASN A 260 18.91 15.13 57.76
N ARG A 261 19.68 14.08 58.09
CA ARG A 261 19.98 12.99 57.16
C ARG A 261 18.74 12.15 56.85
N ALA A 262 17.99 11.76 57.86
CA ALA A 262 16.77 10.98 57.67
C ALA A 262 15.66 11.77 56.95
N ALA A 263 15.56 13.08 57.19
CA ALA A 263 14.64 13.97 56.49
C ALA A 263 14.97 14.05 55.00
N ALA A 264 16.26 14.18 54.65
CA ALA A 264 16.72 14.15 53.27
C ALA A 264 16.36 12.83 52.57
N ASP A 265 16.53 11.68 53.24
CA ASP A 265 16.16 10.36 52.69
C ASP A 265 14.63 10.25 52.46
N ILE A 266 13.81 10.79 53.37
CA ILE A 266 12.34 10.82 53.22
C ILE A 266 11.90 11.71 52.06
N ASP A 267 12.51 12.88 51.90
CA ASP A 267 12.20 13.78 50.80
C ASP A 267 12.68 13.21 49.45
N GLU A 268 13.81 12.49 49.43
CA GLU A 268 14.23 11.72 48.25
C GLU A 268 13.16 10.67 47.90
N MET A 269 12.73 9.84 48.86
CA MET A 269 11.67 8.84 48.63
C MET A 269 10.37 9.46 48.10
N ARG A 270 9.93 10.60 48.65
CA ARG A 270 8.77 11.34 48.15
C ARG A 270 8.98 11.84 46.71
N ALA A 271 10.16 12.35 46.39
CA ALA A 271 10.51 12.74 45.03
C ALA A 271 10.51 11.54 44.07
N MET A 272 10.98 10.36 44.51
CA MET A 272 10.92 9.13 43.72
C MET A 272 9.48 8.73 43.39
N ILE A 273 8.60 8.72 44.39
CA ILE A 273 7.19 8.36 44.22
C ILE A 273 6.49 9.34 43.26
N ARG A 274 6.68 10.66 43.45
CA ARG A 274 6.12 11.69 42.55
C ARG A 274 6.59 11.50 41.11
N THR A 275 7.87 11.22 40.92
CA THR A 275 8.47 11.00 39.59
C THR A 275 7.90 9.76 38.91
N ALA A 276 7.78 8.65 39.64
CA ALA A 276 7.22 7.40 39.13
C ALA A 276 5.72 7.53 38.77
N LEU A 277 4.94 8.22 39.62
CA LEU A 277 3.53 8.48 39.34
C LEU A 277 3.35 9.37 38.11
N ALA A 278 4.15 10.43 38.01
CA ALA A 278 4.09 11.32 36.87
C ALA A 278 4.59 10.62 35.59
N PHE A 279 5.52 9.67 35.66
CA PHE A 279 5.90 8.83 34.50
C PHE A 279 4.73 7.93 34.06
N ALA A 280 4.03 7.31 35.00
CA ALA A 280 2.87 6.47 34.68
C ALA A 280 1.73 7.27 34.05
N ARG A 281 1.45 8.49 34.55
CA ARG A 281 0.42 9.37 33.99
C ARG A 281 0.72 9.79 32.55
N ASP A 282 1.97 10.17 32.28
CA ASP A 282 2.42 10.60 30.94
C ASP A 282 2.30 9.51 29.86
N ASP A 283 2.31 8.22 30.25
CA ASP A 283 2.10 7.09 29.34
C ASP A 283 0.60 6.89 28.99
N SER A 284 -0.30 7.39 29.82
CA SER A 284 -1.76 7.17 29.71
C SER A 284 -2.56 8.35 29.15
N GLU A 285 -2.10 9.59 29.30
CA GLU A 285 -2.82 10.78 28.81
C GLU A 285 -2.26 11.30 27.48
N ALA A 286 -3.02 11.16 26.39
CA ALA A 286 -2.81 11.97 25.20
C ALA A 286 -3.39 13.37 25.43
N GLN A 287 -2.57 14.29 25.95
CA GLN A 287 -2.93 15.70 25.98
C GLN A 287 -2.92 16.31 24.58
N ALA A 288 -3.74 17.35 24.41
CA ALA A 288 -3.81 18.11 23.17
C ALA A 288 -2.43 18.67 22.81
N GLN A 289 -1.96 18.37 21.59
CA GLN A 289 -0.72 18.91 21.07
C GLN A 289 -0.98 20.26 20.41
N ASP A 290 -0.51 21.32 21.04
CA ASP A 290 -0.62 22.67 20.50
C ASP A 290 0.65 23.06 19.74
N ARG A 291 0.52 24.06 18.85
CA ARG A 291 1.67 24.68 18.20
C ARG A 291 2.39 25.55 19.23
N LEU A 292 3.64 25.21 19.53
CA LEU A 292 4.48 25.95 20.47
C LEU A 292 5.80 26.34 19.82
N ASP A 293 6.31 27.51 20.22
CA ASP A 293 7.67 27.95 19.87
C ASP A 293 8.65 27.31 20.86
N LEU A 294 9.48 26.39 20.36
CA LEU A 294 10.42 25.64 21.18
C LEU A 294 11.48 26.57 21.81
N GLY A 295 11.85 27.64 21.11
CA GLY A 295 12.80 28.62 21.62
C GLY A 295 12.27 29.28 22.89
N SER A 296 11.02 29.75 22.88
CA SER A 296 10.39 30.37 24.06
C SER A 296 10.26 29.42 25.25
N LEU A 297 10.01 28.12 25.00
CA LEU A 297 9.94 27.12 26.06
C LEU A 297 11.31 26.88 26.72
N LEU A 298 12.37 26.75 25.91
CA LEU A 298 13.74 26.58 26.40
C LEU A 298 14.25 27.83 27.12
N ASP A 299 13.92 29.02 26.61
CA ASP A 299 14.24 30.32 27.21
C ASP A 299 13.63 30.46 28.60
N SER A 300 12.32 30.24 28.70
CA SER A 300 11.63 30.26 30.00
C SER A 300 12.20 29.24 30.99
N LEU A 301 12.63 28.06 30.52
CA LEU A 301 13.26 27.04 31.37
C LEU A 301 14.65 27.45 31.84
N ALA A 302 15.47 28.02 30.95
CA ALA A 302 16.81 28.50 31.30
C ALA A 302 16.71 29.61 32.35
N ASP A 303 15.79 30.56 32.16
CA ASP A 303 15.52 31.64 33.10
C ASP A 303 15.12 31.11 34.49
N ASP A 304 14.17 30.18 34.56
CA ASP A 304 13.73 29.56 35.82
C ASP A 304 14.91 28.92 36.59
N MET A 305 15.84 28.26 35.87
CA MET A 305 17.01 27.61 36.46
C MET A 305 18.08 28.64 36.90
N GLN A 306 18.29 29.69 36.13
CA GLN A 306 19.23 30.77 36.49
C GLN A 306 18.75 31.54 37.72
N VAL A 307 17.45 31.81 37.84
CA VAL A 307 16.85 32.42 39.04
C VAL A 307 17.07 31.56 40.28
N ALA A 308 17.06 30.22 40.12
CA ALA A 308 17.40 29.27 41.18
C ALA A 308 18.92 29.18 41.48
N GLY A 309 19.76 29.99 40.82
CA GLY A 309 21.21 30.01 41.01
C GLY A 309 21.95 28.88 40.31
N MET A 310 21.30 28.19 39.36
CA MET A 310 21.92 27.09 38.63
C MET A 310 22.69 27.57 37.38
N PRO A 311 23.85 26.98 37.08
CA PRO A 311 24.71 27.39 35.96
C PRO A 311 24.19 26.84 34.61
N VAL A 312 23.24 27.55 34.02
CA VAL A 312 22.64 27.23 32.71
C VAL A 312 22.93 28.35 31.72
N THR A 313 23.38 27.99 30.52
CA THR A 313 23.54 28.93 29.39
C THR A 313 22.69 28.46 28.22
N LEU A 314 21.99 29.40 27.58
CA LEU A 314 21.17 29.16 26.41
C LEU A 314 21.76 29.92 25.22
N ASP A 315 22.12 29.19 24.17
CA ASP A 315 22.53 29.78 22.89
C ASP A 315 21.28 29.97 22.02
N PRO A 316 20.94 31.21 21.63
CA PRO A 316 19.78 31.46 20.79
C PRO A 316 19.89 30.76 19.45
N GLY A 317 18.90 29.91 19.13
CA GLY A 317 18.82 29.20 17.86
C GLY A 317 17.76 29.77 16.90
N PRO A 318 17.64 29.19 15.69
CA PRO A 318 16.60 29.57 14.73
C PRO A 318 15.19 29.26 15.26
N ARG A 319 14.18 30.00 14.80
CA ARG A 319 12.79 29.78 15.19
C ARG A 319 12.34 28.35 14.85
N ALA A 320 11.86 27.61 15.85
CA ALA A 320 11.41 26.24 15.70
C ALA A 320 10.00 26.08 16.29
N VAL A 321 9.01 25.87 15.43
CA VAL A 321 7.62 25.62 15.84
C VAL A 321 7.35 24.13 15.75
N ILE A 322 6.95 23.53 16.87
CA ILE A 322 6.61 22.11 16.96
C ILE A 322 5.18 21.93 17.45
N ARG A 323 4.61 20.73 17.24
CA ARG A 323 3.35 20.33 17.86
C ARG A 323 3.66 19.48 19.08
N GLY A 324 3.20 19.90 20.25
CA GLY A 324 3.47 19.15 21.46
C GLY A 324 2.73 19.63 22.70
N ASP A 325 2.86 18.83 23.74
CA ASP A 325 2.42 19.15 25.09
C ASP A 325 3.53 19.94 25.81
N SER A 326 3.24 21.21 26.09
CA SER A 326 4.18 22.13 26.74
C SER A 326 4.66 21.63 28.10
N ALA A 327 3.78 21.03 28.91
CA ALA A 327 4.13 20.55 30.24
C ALA A 327 5.08 19.35 30.17
N ALA A 328 4.83 18.42 29.26
CA ALA A 328 5.71 17.27 29.07
C ALA A 328 7.05 17.65 28.45
N LEU A 329 7.08 18.53 27.43
CA LEU A 329 8.34 19.02 26.88
C LEU A 329 9.16 19.76 27.92
N ARG A 330 8.52 20.57 28.77
CA ARG A 330 9.17 21.25 29.90
C ARG A 330 9.83 20.25 30.85
N ARG A 331 9.16 19.13 31.12
CA ARG A 331 9.67 18.05 31.96
C ARG A 331 10.82 17.30 31.30
N LEU A 332 10.74 17.02 30.00
CA LEU A 332 11.81 16.40 29.22
C LEU A 332 13.09 17.23 29.32
N PHE A 333 13.04 18.51 28.95
CA PHE A 333 14.22 19.36 28.96
C PHE A 333 14.69 19.65 30.38
N GLY A 334 13.78 19.86 31.34
CA GLY A 334 14.13 20.01 32.75
C GLY A 334 14.93 18.82 33.31
N ASN A 335 14.53 17.58 32.98
CA ASN A 335 15.28 16.39 33.39
C ASN A 335 16.69 16.32 32.77
N LEU A 336 16.86 16.78 31.53
CA LEU A 336 18.17 16.81 30.87
C LEU A 336 19.07 17.89 31.46
N ILE A 337 18.51 19.08 31.74
CA ILE A 337 19.23 20.20 32.35
C ILE A 337 19.66 19.84 33.78
N ASP A 338 18.76 19.28 34.60
CA ASP A 338 19.08 18.83 35.97
C ASP A 338 20.17 17.75 35.96
N ASN A 339 20.11 16.79 35.03
CA ASN A 339 21.18 15.82 34.84
C ASN A 339 22.52 16.48 34.47
N ALA A 340 22.53 17.40 33.49
CA ALA A 340 23.75 18.09 33.06
C ALA A 340 24.40 18.89 34.20
N ILE A 341 23.60 19.62 35.00
CA ILE A 341 24.10 20.34 36.18
C ILE A 341 24.63 19.36 37.23
N ARG A 342 23.89 18.30 37.52
CA ARG A 342 24.25 17.33 38.55
C ARG A 342 25.54 16.56 38.25
N TYR A 343 25.75 16.17 36.99
CA TYR A 343 26.88 15.32 36.61
C TYR A 343 28.05 16.09 35.99
N GLY A 344 27.78 17.23 35.36
CA GLY A 344 28.79 18.05 34.69
C GLY A 344 28.94 19.48 35.22
N GLY A 345 28.19 19.85 36.26
CA GLY A 345 28.32 21.14 36.96
C GLY A 345 27.76 22.34 36.20
N SER A 346 27.35 22.20 34.94
CA SER A 346 26.72 23.24 34.12
C SER A 346 25.96 22.62 32.95
N ALA A 347 24.95 23.32 32.44
CA ALA A 347 24.22 22.92 31.25
C ALA A 347 24.30 24.01 30.17
N ALA A 348 24.79 23.67 28.98
CA ALA A 348 24.74 24.53 27.80
C ALA A 348 23.70 24.00 26.82
N ILE A 349 22.68 24.81 26.55
CA ILE A 349 21.53 24.46 25.70
C ILE A 349 21.70 25.14 24.35
N GLY A 350 21.55 24.38 23.27
CA GLY A 350 21.51 24.91 21.91
C GLY A 350 20.56 24.10 21.04
N TRP A 351 20.15 24.65 19.90
CA TRP A 351 19.36 23.89 18.93
C TRP A 351 19.61 24.34 17.50
N ARG A 352 19.38 23.42 16.58
CA ARG A 352 19.42 23.65 15.13
C ARG A 352 18.18 23.10 14.45
N VAL A 353 17.83 23.71 13.33
CA VAL A 353 16.70 23.28 12.51
C VAL A 353 17.25 22.60 11.26
N ASP A 354 16.89 21.35 11.09
CA ASP A 354 17.16 20.53 9.91
C ASP A 354 15.85 20.35 9.11
N PRO A 355 15.89 19.90 7.83
CA PRO A 355 14.68 19.75 7.03
C PRO A 355 13.64 18.82 7.69
N GLY A 356 12.55 19.41 8.20
CA GLY A 356 11.43 18.70 8.83
C GLY A 356 11.60 18.37 10.32
N MET A 357 12.75 18.65 10.93
CA MET A 357 13.05 18.32 12.33
C MET A 357 13.82 19.46 13.03
N VAL A 358 13.66 19.58 14.33
CA VAL A 358 14.54 20.37 15.20
C VAL A 358 15.38 19.42 16.06
N GLU A 359 16.68 19.70 16.15
CA GLU A 359 17.60 19.00 17.03
C GLU A 359 18.02 19.94 18.16
N VAL A 360 17.70 19.56 19.39
CA VAL A 360 18.14 20.25 20.61
C VAL A 360 19.29 19.48 21.24
N THR A 361 20.33 20.20 21.63
CA THR A 361 21.50 19.66 22.31
C THR A 361 21.66 20.29 23.69
N ILE A 362 21.94 19.47 24.70
CA ILE A 362 22.28 19.89 26.06
C ILE A 362 23.65 19.31 26.38
N ASP A 363 24.65 20.18 26.45
CA ASP A 363 26.05 19.87 26.73
C ASP A 363 26.39 20.09 28.20
N ASP A 364 27.18 19.17 28.76
CA ASP A 364 27.73 19.28 30.11
C ASP A 364 29.28 19.33 30.09
N ARG A 365 29.89 19.52 31.27
CA ARG A 365 31.35 19.50 31.47
C ARG A 365 31.82 18.34 32.36
N GLY A 366 31.05 17.26 32.38
CA GLY A 366 31.31 16.06 33.15
C GLY A 366 32.34 15.14 32.50
N ALA A 367 32.57 13.98 33.11
CA ALA A 367 33.55 12.99 32.64
C ALA A 367 33.15 12.25 31.35
N GLY A 368 32.05 12.65 30.70
CA GLY A 368 31.45 11.95 29.57
C GLY A 368 30.70 10.68 29.99
N ILE A 369 30.24 9.94 28.98
CA ILE A 369 29.38 8.77 29.08
C ILE A 369 30.08 7.59 28.38
N ASP A 370 30.14 6.44 29.03
CA ASP A 370 30.63 5.21 28.41
C ASP A 370 29.64 4.73 27.35
N ALA A 371 30.10 4.63 26.10
CA ALA A 371 29.28 4.24 24.95
C ALA A 371 28.60 2.88 25.14
N ALA A 372 29.20 1.94 25.89
CA ALA A 372 28.61 0.64 26.18
C ALA A 372 27.39 0.70 27.12
N THR A 373 27.24 1.79 27.88
CA THR A 373 26.16 1.96 28.88
C THR A 373 25.04 2.88 28.41
N VAL A 374 25.23 3.63 27.32
CA VAL A 374 24.29 4.64 26.81
C VAL A 374 22.85 4.12 26.73
N GLU A 375 22.64 2.98 26.06
CA GLU A 375 21.27 2.46 25.86
C GLU A 375 20.61 2.03 27.18
N ARG A 376 21.42 1.48 28.10
CA ARG A 376 20.95 1.05 29.42
C ARG A 376 20.61 2.23 30.34
N LEU A 377 21.24 3.39 30.16
CA LEU A 377 20.92 4.59 30.96
C LEU A 377 19.50 5.12 30.69
N PHE A 378 18.89 4.74 29.57
CA PHE A 378 17.49 5.06 29.27
C PHE A 378 16.49 4.04 29.84
N GLU A 379 16.96 2.94 30.45
CA GLU A 379 16.09 1.99 31.13
C GLU A 379 15.62 2.55 32.50
N PRO A 380 14.33 2.35 32.86
CA PRO A 380 13.83 2.80 34.16
C PRO A 380 14.64 2.22 35.33
N PHE A 381 14.96 3.07 36.31
CA PHE A 381 15.68 2.70 37.55
C PHE A 381 17.14 2.31 37.36
N VAL A 382 17.69 2.40 36.15
CA VAL A 382 19.11 2.13 35.91
C VAL A 382 19.95 3.37 36.24
N ARG A 383 21.01 3.17 37.01
CA ARG A 383 22.00 4.20 37.39
C ARG A 383 23.37 3.68 36.96
N GLY A 384 24.20 4.55 36.35
CA GLY A 384 25.47 4.15 35.72
C GLY A 384 26.47 3.44 36.63
N ASP A 385 26.84 4.05 37.77
CA ASP A 385 27.90 3.52 38.63
C ASP A 385 27.47 3.45 40.12
N PRO A 386 27.42 2.25 40.74
CA PRO A 386 27.04 2.05 42.14
C PRO A 386 27.94 2.77 43.16
N SER A 387 29.19 3.06 42.81
CA SER A 387 30.17 3.65 43.74
C SER A 387 29.97 5.17 43.91
N ARG A 388 29.49 5.85 42.86
CA ARG A 388 29.13 7.28 42.86
C ARG A 388 27.73 7.55 43.42
N ASN A 389 26.92 6.52 43.63
CA ASN A 389 25.47 6.59 43.89
C ASN A 389 25.02 7.21 45.24
N ARG A 390 25.89 7.36 46.24
CA ARG A 390 25.48 7.91 47.55
C ARG A 390 25.53 9.44 47.64
N ALA A 391 26.22 10.12 46.72
CA ALA A 391 26.39 11.58 46.77
C ALA A 391 25.49 12.35 45.79
N THR A 392 25.02 11.70 44.72
CA THR A 392 24.31 12.34 43.59
C THR A 392 22.79 12.07 43.55
N GLY A 393 22.20 11.66 44.68
CA GLY A 393 20.79 11.26 44.94
C GLY A 393 19.78 11.50 43.81
N GLY A 394 19.20 10.45 43.24
CA GLY A 394 18.39 10.50 42.01
C GLY A 394 17.69 9.18 41.66
N THR A 395 16.54 9.26 41.00
CA THR A 395 15.61 8.13 40.80
C THR A 395 16.01 7.11 39.73
N GLY A 396 16.88 7.47 38.79
CA GLY A 396 17.11 6.69 37.57
C GLY A 396 15.91 6.71 36.60
N LEU A 397 14.93 7.60 36.80
CA LEU A 397 13.76 7.73 35.91
C LEU A 397 13.89 8.86 34.88
N GLY A 398 14.77 9.84 35.13
CA GLY A 398 14.85 11.06 34.32
C GLY A 398 15.06 10.79 32.82
N LEU A 399 16.03 9.95 32.46
CA LEU A 399 16.31 9.61 31.07
C LEU A 399 15.22 8.73 30.44
N ALA A 400 14.63 7.81 31.20
CA ALA A 400 13.48 7.02 30.74
C ALA A 400 12.28 7.93 30.40
N ILE A 401 12.02 8.97 31.22
CA ILE A 401 11.00 10.00 30.94
C ILE A 401 11.34 10.77 29.66
N VAL A 402 12.60 11.17 29.48
CA VAL A 402 13.05 11.87 28.27
C VAL A 402 12.76 11.06 27.01
N ARG A 403 13.12 9.77 27.01
CA ARG A 403 12.91 8.89 25.85
C ARG A 403 11.42 8.67 25.57
N ALA A 404 10.62 8.48 26.61
CA ALA A 404 9.17 8.31 26.48
C ALA A 404 8.50 9.57 25.88
N ILE A 405 8.83 10.76 26.41
CA ILE A 405 8.26 12.02 25.94
C ILE A 405 8.73 12.33 24.52
N ALA A 406 10.02 12.13 24.18
CA ALA A 406 10.53 12.35 22.82
C ALA A 406 9.81 11.43 21.80
N ALA A 407 9.69 10.14 22.11
CA ALA A 407 9.00 9.18 21.26
C ALA A 407 7.50 9.50 21.09
N ARG A 408 6.83 9.99 22.14
CA ARG A 408 5.43 10.44 22.12
C ARG A 408 5.22 11.64 21.17
N HIS A 409 6.25 12.46 20.99
CA HIS A 409 6.24 13.59 20.06
C HIS A 409 6.77 13.24 18.66
N GLY A 410 6.92 11.95 18.33
CA GLY A 410 7.43 11.51 17.02
C GLY A 410 8.93 11.72 16.82
N GLY A 411 9.64 11.98 17.92
CA GLY A 411 11.07 12.27 17.97
C GLY A 411 11.90 11.15 18.58
N GLY A 412 13.14 11.47 18.91
CA GLY A 412 14.08 10.58 19.57
C GLY A 412 14.97 11.31 20.58
N ALA A 413 15.57 10.55 21.49
CA ALA A 413 16.56 11.06 22.43
C ALA A 413 17.77 10.13 22.46
N THR A 414 18.96 10.70 22.44
CA THR A 414 20.24 9.98 22.43
C THR A 414 21.24 10.67 23.37
N LEU A 415 22.21 9.91 23.85
CA LEU A 415 23.33 10.41 24.63
C LEU A 415 24.62 10.11 23.89
N GLU A 416 25.50 11.08 23.81
CA GLU A 416 26.82 10.97 23.19
C GLU A 416 27.85 11.76 24.01
N ASN A 417 29.13 11.64 23.66
CA ASN A 417 30.15 12.53 24.21
C ASN A 417 30.26 13.77 23.34
N GLY A 418 30.06 14.94 23.95
CA GLY A 418 30.26 16.24 23.34
C GLY A 418 31.71 16.73 23.46
N PRO A 419 31.98 17.99 23.06
CA PRO A 419 33.33 18.56 23.08
C PRO A 419 33.93 18.71 24.48
N THR A 420 33.08 18.88 25.51
CA THR A 420 33.48 19.22 26.88
C THR A 420 33.10 18.16 27.91
N GLY A 421 32.28 17.17 27.55
CA GLY A 421 31.68 16.23 28.47
C GLY A 421 30.59 15.38 27.81
N GLY A 422 29.50 15.11 28.53
CA GLY A 422 28.31 14.46 27.99
C GLY A 422 27.46 15.42 27.16
N ARG A 423 26.78 14.88 26.15
CA ARG A 423 25.79 15.58 25.33
C ARG A 423 24.51 14.76 25.25
N ALA A 424 23.39 15.37 25.66
CA ALA A 424 22.07 14.86 25.37
C ALA A 424 21.54 15.51 24.09
N ARG A 425 21.07 14.69 23.16
CA ARG A 425 20.52 15.12 21.87
C ARG A 425 19.07 14.66 21.73
N VAL A 426 18.17 15.59 21.46
CA VAL A 426 16.73 15.36 21.29
C VAL A 426 16.31 15.84 19.91
N THR A 427 15.65 14.98 19.13
CA THR A 427 15.08 15.33 17.82
C THR A 427 13.57 15.38 17.91
N LEU A 428 12.94 16.40 17.33
CA LEU A 428 11.48 16.56 17.29
C LEU A 428 11.03 17.01 15.89
N PRO A 429 9.87 16.56 15.38
CA PRO A 429 9.34 17.01 14.09
C PRO A 429 8.77 18.43 14.15
N LEU A 430 8.99 19.19 13.08
CA LEU A 430 8.43 20.54 12.91
C LEU A 430 6.95 20.50 12.50
N ALA A 431 6.21 21.57 12.85
CA ALA A 431 4.74 21.68 12.79
C ALA A 431 4.12 22.17 11.47
#